data_AF-A0A9N9JPT4-F1
#
_entry.id   AF-A0A9N9JPT4-F1
#
_cell.length_a   1.000
_cell.length_b   1.000
_cell.length_c   1.000
_cell.angle_alpha   90.00
_cell.angle_beta   90.00
_cell.angle_gamma   90.00
#
_symmetry.space_group_name_H-M   'P 1'
#
loop_
_entity.id
_entity.type
_entity.pdbx_description
1 polymer ?
#
loop_
_entity_poly.entity_id
_entity_poly.type
_entity_poly.pdbx_seq_one_letter_code
_entity_poly.pdbx_strand_id
1 'polypeptide(L)'
;LKNNSKSRRHLWNFIKQNWDLIQQRYIHSLQLFGLIIKSVDAFSTLDDIRDIEEFFKDKNIKEIERPLQQSLENIRVRAAWLSRDKKDLIRRYATTAFNNSLNQVYIVSAVRTPIGCFNGALKKLTAAELGAIAAKGAIEKAGLKPEQIEEVYFGNVLQANQGQSPARCPTTTEATTINKVCASGMKATILAAQNLAIGDRSIMIAGGMESMSNVPFYVPRNVTYGNQELSDGIIKDGLMDGNCAENTAKKFGISREAQDQHAIESYKRAAEAWKNGVFKEEIVPVIINDRKKQVVIDEDEEYKNVKFEKIPELRPVFQKD
;
A
#
# COMPACT_ATOMS: atom_id res chain seq x y z
N LEU A 1 -19.00 -10.66 -1.43
CA LEU A 1 -19.71 -10.98 -2.69
C LEU A 1 -21.14 -10.41 -2.77
N LYS A 2 -21.96 -10.46 -1.71
CA LYS A 2 -23.35 -9.96 -1.73
C LYS A 2 -23.53 -8.48 -2.15
N ASN A 3 -22.52 -7.63 -1.96
CA ASN A 3 -22.64 -6.18 -2.19
C ASN A 3 -21.93 -5.67 -3.46
N ASN A 4 -21.31 -6.55 -4.28
CA ASN A 4 -20.64 -6.14 -5.52
C ASN A 4 -21.23 -6.90 -6.72
N SER A 5 -22.15 -6.25 -7.43
CA SER A 5 -22.86 -6.83 -8.58
C SER A 5 -21.92 -7.27 -9.71
N LYS A 6 -20.85 -6.49 -9.97
CA LYS A 6 -19.86 -6.83 -11.00
C LYS A 6 -19.10 -8.09 -10.65
N SER A 7 -18.59 -8.20 -9.41
CA SER A 7 -17.87 -9.41 -8.98
C SER A 7 -18.74 -10.66 -9.01
N ARG A 8 -20.04 -10.55 -8.68
CA ARG A 8 -20.99 -11.67 -8.83
C ARG A 8 -21.13 -12.11 -10.29
N ARG A 9 -21.30 -11.16 -11.20
CA ARG A 9 -21.40 -11.45 -12.64
C ARG A 9 -20.13 -12.11 -13.18
N HIS A 10 -18.95 -11.66 -12.74
CA HIS A 10 -17.68 -12.29 -13.12
C HIS A 10 -17.55 -13.71 -12.57
N LEU A 11 -17.91 -13.94 -11.30
CA LEU A 11 -17.93 -15.30 -10.73
C LEU A 11 -18.88 -16.21 -11.49
N TRP A 12 -20.08 -15.72 -11.82
CA TRP A 12 -21.05 -16.49 -12.59
C TRP A 12 -20.53 -16.83 -14.00
N ASN A 13 -19.96 -15.86 -14.72
CA ASN A 13 -19.35 -16.10 -16.02
C ASN A 13 -18.20 -17.11 -15.95
N PHE A 14 -17.36 -17.04 -14.91
CA PHE A 14 -16.30 -18.02 -14.67
C PHE A 14 -16.87 -19.43 -14.47
N ILE A 15 -17.93 -19.58 -13.67
CA ILE A 15 -18.62 -20.86 -13.47
C ILE A 15 -19.16 -21.39 -14.80
N LYS A 16 -19.79 -20.53 -15.61
CA LYS A 16 -20.31 -20.94 -16.93
C LYS A 16 -19.21 -21.44 -17.86
N GLN A 17 -18.09 -20.71 -17.95
CA GLN A 17 -16.97 -21.05 -18.83
C GLN A 17 -16.22 -22.32 -18.40
N ASN A 18 -16.23 -22.64 -17.11
CA ASN A 18 -15.45 -23.76 -16.55
C ASN A 18 -16.33 -24.92 -16.08
N TRP A 19 -17.59 -24.97 -16.52
CA TRP A 19 -18.60 -25.90 -16.00
C TRP A 19 -18.15 -27.36 -16.05
N ASP A 20 -17.64 -27.82 -17.20
CA ASP A 20 -17.30 -29.23 -17.38
C ASP A 20 -16.14 -29.65 -16.46
N LEU A 21 -15.15 -28.77 -16.26
CA LEU A 21 -14.04 -28.99 -15.34
C LEU A 21 -14.50 -29.00 -13.88
N ILE A 22 -15.36 -28.05 -13.51
CA ILE A 22 -15.99 -27.93 -12.20
C ILE A 22 -16.78 -29.21 -11.90
N GLN A 23 -17.56 -29.70 -12.86
CA GLN A 23 -18.32 -30.93 -12.74
C GLN A 23 -17.39 -32.13 -12.59
N GLN A 24 -16.44 -32.35 -13.51
CA GLN A 24 -15.54 -33.50 -13.46
C GLN A 24 -14.75 -33.61 -12.14
N ARG A 25 -14.27 -32.49 -11.62
CA ARG A 25 -13.38 -32.47 -10.46
C ARG A 25 -14.12 -32.57 -9.12
N TYR A 26 -15.41 -32.23 -9.09
CA TYR A 26 -16.12 -32.00 -7.83
C TYR A 26 -17.57 -32.52 -7.81
N ILE A 27 -17.95 -33.41 -8.74
CA ILE A 27 -19.31 -33.96 -8.85
C ILE A 27 -19.83 -34.61 -7.56
N HIS A 28 -18.94 -34.99 -6.63
CA HIS A 28 -19.29 -35.60 -5.34
C HIS A 28 -19.02 -34.69 -4.13
N SER A 29 -18.69 -33.41 -4.35
CA SER A 29 -18.38 -32.46 -3.27
C SER A 29 -19.55 -31.52 -2.96
N LEU A 30 -20.24 -31.79 -1.85
CA LEU A 30 -21.33 -30.95 -1.32
C LEU A 30 -20.92 -29.48 -1.11
N GLN A 31 -19.62 -29.21 -0.89
CA GLN A 31 -19.11 -27.85 -0.67
C GLN A 31 -19.16 -26.99 -1.93
N LEU A 32 -18.90 -27.55 -3.11
CA LEU A 32 -18.91 -26.79 -4.36
C LEU A 32 -20.34 -26.50 -4.84
N PHE A 33 -21.27 -27.44 -4.61
CA PHE A 33 -22.69 -27.20 -4.86
C PHE A 33 -23.23 -26.04 -4.01
N GLY A 34 -22.84 -25.98 -2.73
CA GLY A 34 -23.12 -24.83 -1.89
C GLY A 34 -22.52 -23.53 -2.42
N LEU A 35 -21.36 -23.56 -3.07
CA LEU A 35 -20.71 -22.38 -3.66
C LEU A 35 -21.41 -21.90 -4.94
N ILE A 36 -21.80 -22.82 -5.84
CA ILE A 36 -22.55 -22.50 -7.06
C ILE A 36 -23.88 -21.88 -6.69
N ILE A 37 -24.62 -22.47 -5.76
CA ILE A 37 -25.90 -21.94 -5.27
C ILE A 37 -25.72 -20.56 -4.61
N LYS A 38 -24.69 -20.38 -3.78
CA LYS A 38 -24.36 -19.06 -3.20
C LYS A 38 -23.97 -18.02 -4.25
N SER A 39 -23.38 -18.44 -5.37
CA SER A 39 -22.99 -17.53 -6.46
C SER A 39 -24.20 -16.98 -7.20
N VAL A 40 -25.27 -17.78 -7.34
CA VAL A 40 -26.51 -17.39 -8.02
C VAL A 40 -27.54 -16.74 -7.10
N ASP A 41 -27.67 -17.17 -5.84
CA ASP A 41 -28.70 -16.66 -4.90
C ASP A 41 -28.60 -15.14 -4.68
N ALA A 42 -27.43 -14.53 -4.89
CA ALA A 42 -27.27 -13.11 -4.69
C ALA A 42 -27.75 -12.24 -5.88
N PHE A 43 -28.24 -12.79 -6.99
CA PHE A 43 -28.78 -11.98 -8.10
C PHE A 43 -30.14 -11.35 -7.76
N SER A 44 -30.59 -10.39 -8.57
CA SER A 44 -31.78 -9.58 -8.23
C SER A 44 -32.58 -9.07 -9.43
N THR A 45 -32.32 -9.59 -10.64
CA THR A 45 -33.05 -9.18 -11.85
C THR A 45 -33.70 -10.38 -12.53
N LEU A 46 -34.76 -10.12 -13.30
CA LEU A 46 -35.40 -11.16 -14.12
C LEU A 46 -34.49 -11.65 -15.25
N ASP A 47 -33.59 -10.80 -15.75
CA ASP A 47 -32.61 -11.21 -16.77
C ASP A 47 -31.56 -12.17 -16.20
N ASP A 48 -31.17 -12.00 -14.94
CA ASP A 48 -30.29 -12.97 -14.26
C ASP A 48 -30.96 -14.35 -14.15
N ILE A 49 -32.26 -14.39 -13.87
CA ILE A 49 -33.02 -15.65 -13.81
C ILE A 49 -32.99 -16.34 -15.16
N ARG A 50 -33.29 -15.61 -16.24
CA ARG A 50 -33.27 -16.17 -17.60
C ARG A 50 -31.89 -16.74 -17.94
N ASP A 51 -30.82 -16.01 -17.66
CA ASP A 51 -29.45 -16.44 -17.92
C ASP A 51 -29.05 -17.68 -17.09
N ILE A 52 -29.54 -17.81 -15.85
CA ILE A 52 -29.29 -18.99 -15.01
C ILE A 52 -30.10 -20.20 -15.50
N GLU A 53 -31.38 -20.01 -15.78
CA GLU A 53 -32.27 -21.07 -16.29
C GLU A 53 -31.78 -21.59 -17.65
N GLU A 54 -31.38 -20.70 -18.55
CA GLU A 54 -30.82 -21.05 -19.87
C GLU A 54 -29.53 -21.86 -19.72
N PHE A 55 -28.63 -21.45 -18.83
CA PHE A 55 -27.38 -22.16 -18.62
C PHE A 55 -27.58 -23.59 -18.09
N PHE A 56 -28.55 -23.80 -17.19
CA PHE A 56 -28.80 -25.11 -16.58
C PHE A 56 -29.78 -26.00 -17.34
N LYS A 57 -30.45 -25.48 -18.37
CA LYS A 57 -31.52 -26.16 -19.11
C LYS A 57 -31.17 -27.57 -19.56
N ASP A 58 -29.97 -27.76 -20.10
CA ASP A 58 -29.51 -29.03 -20.69
C ASP A 58 -28.47 -29.75 -19.82
N LYS A 59 -28.35 -29.38 -18.54
CA LYS A 59 -27.32 -29.90 -17.62
C LYS A 59 -27.92 -30.86 -16.59
N ASN A 60 -27.20 -31.93 -16.26
CA ASN A 60 -27.63 -32.85 -15.21
C ASN A 60 -27.38 -32.21 -13.83
N ILE A 61 -28.44 -31.67 -13.23
CA ILE A 61 -28.40 -30.91 -11.97
C ILE A 61 -29.24 -31.53 -10.85
N LYS A 62 -29.56 -32.84 -10.91
CA LYS A 62 -30.48 -33.50 -9.96
C LYS A 62 -30.16 -33.22 -8.48
N GLU A 63 -28.88 -33.11 -8.14
CA GLU A 63 -28.44 -32.85 -6.76
C GLU A 63 -28.64 -31.40 -6.29
N ILE A 64 -28.74 -30.45 -7.22
CA ILE A 64 -28.87 -29.02 -6.93
C ILE A 64 -30.18 -28.39 -7.41
N GLU A 65 -31.04 -29.17 -8.08
CA GLU A 65 -32.28 -28.69 -8.68
C GLU A 65 -33.17 -27.97 -7.67
N ARG A 66 -33.42 -28.57 -6.51
CA ARG A 66 -34.26 -27.97 -5.47
C ARG A 66 -33.62 -26.70 -4.84
N PRO A 67 -32.33 -26.70 -4.42
CA PRO A 67 -31.64 -25.49 -3.99
C PRO A 67 -31.59 -24.37 -5.06
N LEU A 68 -31.44 -24.73 -6.33
CA LEU A 68 -31.41 -23.79 -7.44
C LEU A 68 -32.79 -23.15 -7.64
N GLN A 69 -33.86 -23.94 -7.66
CA GLN A 69 -35.23 -23.42 -7.73
C GLN A 69 -35.55 -22.48 -6.58
N GLN A 70 -35.14 -22.82 -5.36
CA GLN A 70 -35.27 -21.92 -4.20
C GLN A 70 -34.53 -20.60 -4.41
N SER A 71 -33.33 -20.65 -5.00
CA SER A 71 -32.54 -19.45 -5.28
C SER A 71 -33.17 -18.59 -6.37
N LEU A 72 -33.69 -19.19 -7.44
CA LEU A 72 -34.42 -18.50 -8.49
C LEU A 72 -35.68 -17.81 -7.95
N GLU A 73 -36.41 -18.47 -7.06
CA GLU A 73 -37.58 -17.87 -6.42
C GLU A 73 -37.19 -16.72 -5.49
N ASN A 74 -36.10 -16.85 -4.74
CA ASN A 74 -35.56 -15.74 -3.96
C ASN A 74 -35.18 -14.55 -4.87
N ILE A 75 -34.60 -14.80 -6.04
CA ILE A 75 -34.29 -13.75 -7.02
C ILE A 75 -35.58 -13.09 -7.54
N ARG A 76 -36.64 -13.87 -7.85
CA ARG A 76 -37.95 -13.34 -8.29
C ARG A 76 -38.57 -12.44 -7.24
N VAL A 77 -38.60 -12.90 -5.99
CA VAL A 77 -39.11 -12.11 -4.87
C VAL A 77 -38.32 -10.81 -4.70
N ARG A 78 -36.98 -10.85 -4.79
CA ARG A 78 -36.14 -9.65 -4.72
C ARG A 78 -36.38 -8.71 -5.91
N ALA A 79 -36.51 -9.24 -7.13
CA ALA A 79 -36.78 -8.44 -8.32
C ALA A 79 -38.14 -7.74 -8.24
N ALA A 80 -39.17 -8.45 -7.78
CA ALA A 80 -40.51 -7.90 -7.55
C ALA A 80 -40.53 -6.88 -6.42
N TRP A 81 -39.78 -7.11 -5.34
CA TRP A 81 -39.65 -6.17 -4.24
C TRP A 81 -38.94 -4.88 -4.67
N LEU A 82 -37.83 -5.00 -5.41
CA LEU A 82 -37.07 -3.87 -5.95
C LEU A 82 -37.87 -3.05 -6.96
N SER A 83 -38.74 -3.68 -7.76
CA SER A 83 -39.58 -2.97 -8.72
C SER A 83 -40.72 -2.21 -8.03
N ARG A 84 -41.35 -2.82 -7.03
CA ARG A 84 -42.46 -2.22 -6.26
C ARG A 84 -42.00 -1.06 -5.38
N ASP A 85 -40.97 -1.30 -4.57
CA ASP A 85 -40.59 -0.40 -3.48
C ASP A 85 -39.42 0.52 -3.88
N LYS A 86 -39.03 0.57 -5.17
CA LYS A 86 -37.81 1.25 -5.67
C LYS A 86 -37.60 2.65 -5.10
N LYS A 87 -38.66 3.49 -5.10
CA LYS A 87 -38.60 4.88 -4.63
C LYS A 87 -38.42 4.97 -3.11
N ASP A 88 -39.11 4.11 -2.37
CA ASP A 88 -39.00 4.04 -0.90
C ASP A 88 -37.69 3.38 -0.47
N LEU A 89 -37.16 2.43 -1.24
CA LEU A 89 -35.83 1.85 -1.07
C LEU A 89 -34.73 2.90 -1.27
N ILE A 90 -34.79 3.70 -2.33
CA ILE A 90 -33.83 4.79 -2.56
C ILE A 90 -33.90 5.78 -1.39
N ARG A 91 -35.11 6.15 -0.96
CA ARG A 91 -35.33 7.05 0.16
C ARG A 91 -34.82 6.45 1.48
N ARG A 92 -35.11 5.17 1.75
CA ARG A 92 -34.67 4.45 2.95
C ARG A 92 -33.17 4.19 2.94
N TYR A 93 -32.56 3.73 1.86
CA TYR A 93 -31.09 3.56 1.81
C TYR A 93 -30.34 4.89 1.88
N ALA A 94 -30.94 5.98 1.40
CA ALA A 94 -30.41 7.33 1.62
C ALA A 94 -30.47 7.75 3.11
N THR A 95 -31.42 7.22 3.90
CA THR A 95 -31.61 7.57 5.32
C THR A 95 -31.14 6.52 6.33
N THR A 96 -30.97 5.26 5.93
CA THR A 96 -30.68 4.08 6.76
C THR A 96 -29.28 3.51 6.49
N ALA A 97 -28.37 4.32 5.92
CA ALA A 97 -26.95 3.96 5.74
C ALA A 97 -26.13 3.92 7.05
N PHE A 98 -26.78 3.81 8.21
CA PHE A 98 -26.16 3.92 9.54
C PHE A 98 -26.50 2.70 10.41
N ASN A 99 -25.85 1.57 10.14
CA ASN A 99 -25.34 0.63 11.17
C ASN A 99 -24.46 -0.46 10.54
N ASN A 100 -23.60 0.00 9.63
CA ASN A 100 -22.51 -0.76 9.00
C ASN A 100 -21.27 0.13 8.95
N SER A 101 -21.12 1.00 9.96
CA SER A 101 -20.07 2.00 9.99
C SER A 101 -18.74 1.29 10.28
N LEU A 102 -17.79 1.48 9.38
CA LEU A 102 -16.39 1.16 9.64
C LEU A 102 -15.96 1.70 11.00
N ASN A 103 -15.08 0.98 11.68
CA ASN A 103 -14.45 1.47 12.90
C ASN A 103 -13.77 2.81 12.60
N GLN A 104 -13.88 3.76 13.53
CA GLN A 104 -13.06 4.97 13.44
C GLN A 104 -11.60 4.62 13.68
N VAL A 105 -10.73 5.17 12.85
CA VAL A 105 -9.29 4.95 12.90
C VAL A 105 -8.61 6.22 13.38
N TYR A 106 -7.72 6.10 14.35
CA TYR A 106 -7.01 7.22 14.95
C TYR A 106 -5.49 7.03 14.84
N ILE A 107 -4.76 8.13 14.69
CA ILE A 107 -3.30 8.15 14.82
C ILE A 107 -2.99 8.58 16.26
N VAL A 108 -2.42 7.68 17.04
CA VAL A 108 -2.08 7.92 18.46
C VAL A 108 -0.66 8.44 18.67
N SER A 109 0.22 8.27 17.68
CA SER A 109 1.59 8.80 17.65
C SER A 109 2.10 8.87 16.22
N ALA A 110 2.98 9.83 15.93
CA ALA A 110 3.73 9.93 14.67
C ALA A 110 5.15 10.41 14.96
N VAL A 111 6.15 9.66 14.50
CA VAL A 111 7.57 9.96 14.70
C VAL A 111 8.39 9.48 13.50
N ARG A 112 9.64 9.94 13.40
CA ARG A 112 10.63 9.56 12.40
C ARG A 112 12.05 9.68 12.95
N THR A 113 13.00 9.02 12.32
CA THR A 113 14.42 9.37 12.51
C THR A 113 14.74 10.69 11.79
N PRO A 114 15.88 11.34 12.10
CA PRO A 114 16.42 12.35 11.22
C PRO A 114 16.67 11.80 9.80
N ILE A 115 16.68 12.70 8.81
CA ILE A 115 17.00 12.41 7.43
C ILE A 115 18.49 12.72 7.21
N GLY A 116 19.27 11.68 6.89
CA GLY A 116 20.69 11.81 6.56
C GLY A 116 20.92 11.98 5.06
N CYS A 117 22.03 12.63 4.70
CA CYS A 117 22.46 12.77 3.31
C CYS A 117 22.93 11.41 2.73
N PHE A 118 22.97 11.31 1.40
CA PHE A 118 23.57 10.15 0.73
C PHE A 118 25.04 9.98 1.14
N ASN A 119 25.42 8.79 1.61
CA ASN A 119 26.73 8.51 2.22
C ASN A 119 27.11 9.44 3.40
N GLY A 120 26.11 10.04 4.05
CA GLY A 120 26.24 10.94 5.20
C GLY A 120 26.16 10.23 6.56
N ALA A 121 25.51 10.89 7.53
CA ALA A 121 25.55 10.52 8.94
C ALA A 121 24.96 9.13 9.24
N LEU A 122 23.92 8.72 8.51
CA LEU A 122 23.18 7.47 8.76
C LEU A 122 23.67 6.27 7.95
N LYS A 123 24.73 6.41 7.13
CA LYS A 123 25.17 5.36 6.19
C LYS A 123 25.53 4.02 6.81
N LYS A 124 25.84 3.98 8.12
CA LYS A 124 26.19 2.74 8.83
C LYS A 124 24.98 1.89 9.21
N LEU A 125 23.76 2.42 9.09
CA LEU A 125 22.54 1.73 9.45
C LEU A 125 21.78 1.27 8.21
N THR A 126 21.23 0.08 8.30
CA THR A 126 20.29 -0.48 7.32
C THR A 126 18.92 0.19 7.43
N ALA A 127 18.07 0.05 6.40
CA ALA A 127 16.72 0.61 6.47
C ALA A 127 15.90 -0.05 7.59
N ALA A 128 16.06 -1.36 7.80
CA ALA A 128 15.40 -2.10 8.88
C ALA A 128 15.79 -1.58 10.27
N GLU A 129 17.05 -1.24 10.52
CA GLU A 129 17.49 -0.64 11.79
C GLU A 129 16.86 0.73 12.01
N LEU A 130 16.81 1.59 10.97
CA LEU A 130 16.14 2.89 11.04
C LEU A 130 14.63 2.73 11.30
N GLY A 131 13.99 1.78 10.61
CA GLY A 131 12.59 1.43 10.82
C GLY A 131 12.33 0.93 12.25
N ALA A 132 13.22 0.12 12.81
CA ALA A 132 13.11 -0.37 14.19
C ALA A 132 13.21 0.76 15.22
N ILE A 133 14.12 1.72 15.00
CA ILE A 133 14.26 2.91 15.86
C ILE A 133 12.96 3.74 15.82
N ALA A 134 12.44 4.03 14.63
CA ALA A 134 11.20 4.78 14.48
C ALA A 134 9.99 4.04 15.07
N ALA A 135 9.85 2.73 14.84
CA ALA A 135 8.79 1.90 15.40
C ALA A 135 8.82 1.91 16.94
N LYS A 136 10.01 1.73 17.53
CA LYS A 136 10.20 1.79 18.98
C LYS A 136 9.78 3.15 19.55
N GLY A 137 10.24 4.25 18.92
CA GLY A 137 9.86 5.60 19.35
C GLY A 137 8.36 5.87 19.21
N ALA A 138 7.69 5.30 18.19
CA ALA A 138 6.25 5.42 18.02
C ALA A 138 5.49 4.69 19.15
N ILE A 139 5.89 3.44 19.44
CA ILE A 139 5.32 2.64 20.54
C ILE A 139 5.46 3.38 21.87
N GLU A 140 6.67 3.86 22.18
CA GLU A 140 6.95 4.60 23.41
C GLU A 140 6.13 5.89 23.51
N LYS A 141 6.06 6.68 22.43
CA LYS A 141 5.29 7.93 22.39
C LYS A 141 3.78 7.71 22.53
N ALA A 142 3.27 6.59 22.03
CA ALA A 142 1.87 6.19 22.19
C ALA A 142 1.55 5.64 23.60
N GLY A 143 2.56 5.40 24.45
CA GLY A 143 2.37 4.76 25.75
C GLY A 143 1.93 3.28 25.65
N LEU A 144 2.24 2.61 24.54
CA LEU A 144 1.88 1.23 24.28
C LEU A 144 3.00 0.27 24.65
N LYS A 145 2.66 -0.99 24.86
CA LYS A 145 3.63 -2.07 24.96
C LYS A 145 3.83 -2.76 23.60
N PRO A 146 5.04 -3.24 23.26
CA PRO A 146 5.29 -3.92 21.99
C PRO A 146 4.34 -5.10 21.72
N GLU A 147 3.92 -5.83 22.75
CA GLU A 147 3.04 -7.00 22.64
C GLU A 147 1.61 -6.63 22.22
N GLN A 148 1.23 -5.35 22.27
CA GLN A 148 -0.06 -4.87 21.81
C GLN A 148 -0.10 -4.63 20.30
N ILE A 149 1.04 -4.63 19.62
CA ILE A 149 1.12 -4.42 18.18
C ILE A 149 0.81 -5.74 17.47
N GLU A 150 -0.28 -5.77 16.73
CA GLU A 150 -0.74 -6.99 16.05
C GLU A 150 -0.08 -7.17 14.68
N GLU A 151 0.20 -6.07 13.97
CA GLU A 151 0.80 -6.11 12.63
C GLU A 151 1.55 -4.81 12.27
N VAL A 152 2.62 -4.95 11.48
CA VAL A 152 3.48 -3.84 11.02
C VAL A 152 3.47 -3.76 9.49
N TYR A 153 3.07 -2.61 8.96
CA TYR A 153 3.17 -2.29 7.53
C TYR A 153 4.21 -1.20 7.30
N PHE A 154 5.34 -1.55 6.71
CA PHE A 154 6.37 -0.58 6.32
C PHE A 154 6.58 -0.55 4.81
N GLY A 155 6.56 0.66 4.26
CA GLY A 155 7.03 0.94 2.93
C GLY A 155 8.56 0.83 2.84
N ASN A 156 9.07 0.05 1.89
CA ASN A 156 10.50 0.02 1.55
C ASN A 156 10.67 -0.31 0.05
N VAL A 157 11.36 0.54 -0.69
CA VAL A 157 11.48 0.44 -2.15
C VAL A 157 12.69 -0.39 -2.52
N LEU A 158 13.86 -0.02 -1.99
CA LEU A 158 15.16 -0.60 -2.37
C LEU A 158 15.48 -1.79 -1.47
N GLN A 159 14.77 -2.91 -1.69
CA GLN A 159 14.79 -4.10 -0.82
C GLN A 159 15.99 -5.04 -1.06
N ALA A 160 16.79 -4.80 -2.10
CA ALA A 160 17.89 -5.69 -2.44
C ALA A 160 18.91 -5.79 -1.31
N ASN A 161 19.33 -7.02 -1.00
CA ASN A 161 20.30 -7.35 0.04
C ASN A 161 19.92 -6.90 1.47
N GLN A 162 18.62 -6.65 1.74
CA GLN A 162 18.12 -6.34 3.09
C GLN A 162 17.66 -7.57 3.90
N GLY A 163 17.78 -8.78 3.33
CA GLY A 163 17.32 -10.01 3.96
C GLY A 163 15.83 -10.31 3.73
N GLN A 164 15.29 -11.28 4.48
CA GLN A 164 13.90 -11.72 4.34
C GLN A 164 12.95 -10.80 5.11
N SER A 165 11.95 -10.25 4.40
CA SER A 165 10.91 -9.39 4.96
C SER A 165 11.45 -8.21 5.80
N PRO A 166 12.01 -7.17 5.16
CA PRO A 166 12.63 -6.04 5.87
C PRO A 166 11.75 -5.39 6.96
N ALA A 167 10.44 -5.32 6.75
CA ALA A 167 9.49 -4.76 7.72
C ALA A 167 9.37 -5.55 9.03
N ARG A 168 9.85 -6.80 9.07
CA ARG A 168 9.71 -7.67 10.25
C ARG A 168 10.66 -7.25 11.36
N CYS A 169 10.07 -6.70 12.43
CA CYS A 169 10.73 -6.37 13.68
C CYS A 169 9.80 -6.77 14.85
N PRO A 170 10.33 -7.08 16.04
CA PRO A 170 10.50 -8.43 16.67
C PRO A 170 9.78 -9.67 16.06
N THR A 171 10.10 -10.86 16.60
CA THR A 171 9.82 -12.17 15.98
C THR A 171 8.36 -12.63 15.99
N THR A 172 7.51 -12.08 16.87
CA THR A 172 6.13 -12.56 17.11
C THR A 172 5.03 -11.78 16.39
N THR A 173 5.30 -10.58 15.89
CA THR A 173 4.31 -9.71 15.24
C THR A 173 4.34 -9.90 13.72
N GLU A 174 3.16 -9.94 13.09
CA GLU A 174 3.05 -10.03 11.64
C GLU A 174 3.62 -8.77 10.98
N ALA A 175 4.27 -8.91 9.83
CA ALA A 175 4.85 -7.77 9.15
C ALA A 175 4.81 -7.93 7.64
N THR A 176 4.44 -6.86 6.94
CA THR A 176 4.41 -6.80 5.48
C THR A 176 5.22 -5.61 4.98
N THR A 177 6.15 -5.90 4.06
CA THR A 177 6.93 -4.88 3.36
C THR A 177 6.18 -4.47 2.10
N ILE A 178 5.90 -3.17 1.94
CA ILE A 178 5.11 -2.63 0.83
C ILE A 178 6.03 -1.87 -0.11
N ASN A 179 5.95 -2.16 -1.41
CA ASN A 179 6.61 -1.37 -2.43
C ASN A 179 5.57 -0.72 -3.35
N LYS A 180 5.48 0.60 -3.25
CA LYS A 180 4.77 1.51 -4.16
C LYS A 180 5.65 2.74 -4.45
N VAL A 181 6.96 2.52 -4.67
CA VAL A 181 7.96 3.57 -4.91
C VAL A 181 7.84 4.68 -3.84
N CYS A 182 7.88 5.97 -4.19
CA CYS A 182 7.80 7.08 -3.23
C CYS A 182 6.52 7.07 -2.37
N ALA A 183 5.44 6.44 -2.85
CA ALA A 183 4.17 6.36 -2.13
C ALA A 183 4.08 5.17 -1.15
N SER A 184 5.16 4.39 -0.97
CA SER A 184 5.15 3.16 -0.17
C SER A 184 4.74 3.41 1.28
N GLY A 185 5.31 4.43 1.94
CA GLY A 185 5.00 4.72 3.35
C GLY A 185 3.54 5.13 3.55
N MET A 186 3.03 6.02 2.69
CA MET A 186 1.62 6.42 2.73
C MET A 186 0.68 5.27 2.38
N LYS A 187 1.06 4.40 1.44
CA LYS A 187 0.26 3.22 1.10
C LYS A 187 0.19 2.24 2.26
N ALA A 188 1.27 2.09 3.04
CA ALA A 188 1.27 1.32 4.27
C ALA A 188 0.27 1.86 5.29
N THR A 189 0.25 3.18 5.53
CA THR A 189 -0.75 3.83 6.40
C THR A 189 -2.18 3.59 5.91
N ILE A 190 -2.43 3.68 4.60
CA ILE A 190 -3.76 3.41 4.01
C ILE A 190 -4.20 1.97 4.24
N LEU A 191 -3.30 0.99 4.04
CA LEU A 191 -3.63 -0.42 4.24
C LEU A 191 -3.88 -0.74 5.71
N ALA A 192 -3.10 -0.19 6.63
CA ALA A 192 -3.33 -0.35 8.06
C ALA A 192 -4.68 0.25 8.47
N ALA A 193 -4.99 1.46 8.02
CA ALA A 193 -6.29 2.08 8.28
C ALA A 193 -7.46 1.23 7.73
N GLN A 194 -7.30 0.56 6.59
CA GLN A 194 -8.32 -0.34 6.06
C GLN A 194 -8.54 -1.56 6.96
N ASN A 195 -7.47 -2.21 7.45
CA ASN A 195 -7.59 -3.36 8.36
C ASN A 195 -8.21 -2.98 9.71
N LEU A 196 -7.84 -1.82 10.26
CA LEU A 196 -8.42 -1.26 11.49
C LEU A 196 -9.91 -0.94 11.29
N ALA A 197 -10.26 -0.29 10.18
CA ALA A 197 -11.62 0.13 9.83
C ALA A 197 -12.58 -1.06 9.67
N ILE A 198 -12.13 -2.20 9.14
CA ILE A 198 -12.94 -3.42 9.00
C ILE A 198 -12.93 -4.31 10.26
N GLY A 199 -12.13 -3.96 11.26
CA GLY A 199 -12.00 -4.71 12.52
C GLY A 199 -11.18 -6.00 12.42
N ASP A 200 -10.29 -6.10 11.43
CA ASP A 200 -9.37 -7.25 11.31
C ASP A 200 -8.19 -7.17 12.29
N ARG A 201 -7.77 -5.94 12.61
CA ARG A 201 -6.75 -5.62 13.63
C ARG A 201 -7.26 -4.46 14.49
N SER A 202 -6.71 -4.30 15.69
CA SER A 202 -7.05 -3.19 16.60
C SER A 202 -5.91 -2.19 16.76
N ILE A 203 -4.65 -2.65 16.76
CA ILE A 203 -3.46 -1.80 16.89
C ILE A 203 -2.40 -2.24 15.89
N MET A 204 -1.97 -1.30 15.04
CA MET A 204 -0.98 -1.53 14.00
C MET A 204 0.07 -0.43 13.97
N ILE A 205 1.26 -0.75 13.49
CA ILE A 205 2.28 0.23 13.11
C ILE A 205 2.27 0.37 11.59
N ALA A 206 2.27 1.62 11.11
CA ALA A 206 2.39 1.91 9.69
C ALA A 206 3.37 3.05 9.44
N GLY A 207 4.12 2.95 8.34
CA GLY A 207 5.12 3.95 7.98
C GLY A 207 5.99 3.50 6.82
N GLY A 208 7.23 3.98 6.77
CA GLY A 208 8.20 3.55 5.78
C GLY A 208 9.63 3.75 6.26
N MET A 209 10.55 3.08 5.58
CA MET A 209 11.98 3.12 5.87
C MET A 209 12.75 2.96 4.57
N GLU A 210 13.89 3.63 4.49
CA GLU A 210 14.79 3.53 3.34
C GLU A 210 16.22 3.84 3.75
N SER A 211 17.18 3.18 3.09
CA SER A 211 18.60 3.51 3.21
C SER A 211 19.27 3.41 1.84
N MET A 212 19.16 4.48 1.06
CA MET A 212 19.77 4.55 -0.28
C MET A 212 21.29 4.32 -0.25
N SER A 213 21.97 4.77 0.81
CA SER A 213 23.43 4.58 0.98
C SER A 213 23.88 3.13 1.12
N ASN A 214 22.97 2.19 1.44
CA ASN A 214 23.28 0.78 1.64
C ASN A 214 22.84 -0.10 0.46
N VAL A 215 22.32 0.49 -0.61
CA VAL A 215 21.83 -0.25 -1.77
C VAL A 215 23.01 -0.79 -2.57
N PRO A 216 23.06 -2.09 -2.87
CA PRO A 216 24.20 -2.67 -3.55
C PRO A 216 24.12 -2.43 -5.06
N PHE A 217 25.26 -2.61 -5.73
CA PHE A 217 25.29 -2.82 -7.16
C PHE A 217 24.86 -4.26 -7.51
N TYR A 218 24.29 -4.45 -8.70
CA TYR A 218 23.81 -5.74 -9.19
C TYR A 218 24.69 -6.30 -10.29
N VAL A 219 24.81 -7.63 -10.31
CA VAL A 219 25.41 -8.43 -11.39
C VAL A 219 24.41 -9.51 -11.81
N PRO A 220 24.21 -9.76 -13.12
CA PRO A 220 23.41 -10.89 -13.57
C PRO A 220 23.93 -12.23 -13.03
N ARG A 221 23.05 -13.14 -12.65
CA ARG A 221 23.47 -14.42 -12.03
C ARG A 221 24.34 -15.29 -12.94
N ASN A 222 24.10 -15.26 -14.25
CA ASN A 222 24.70 -16.18 -15.23
C ASN A 222 25.74 -15.48 -16.10
N VAL A 223 26.72 -14.80 -15.50
CA VAL A 223 27.82 -14.17 -16.23
C VAL A 223 28.78 -15.23 -16.81
N THR A 224 29.20 -15.03 -18.07
CA THR A 224 30.15 -15.89 -18.80
C THR A 224 31.49 -15.17 -19.04
N TYR A 225 32.41 -15.77 -19.80
CA TYR A 225 33.72 -15.19 -20.10
C TYR A 225 33.61 -13.80 -20.76
N GLY A 226 34.20 -12.78 -20.14
CA GLY A 226 34.24 -11.41 -20.65
C GLY A 226 34.01 -10.36 -19.55
N ASN A 227 34.22 -9.09 -19.89
CA ASN A 227 33.99 -7.96 -18.98
C ASN A 227 32.49 -7.82 -18.64
N GLN A 228 32.18 -7.45 -17.40
CA GLN A 228 30.82 -7.26 -16.90
C GLN A 228 30.65 -5.86 -16.31
N GLU A 229 29.50 -5.24 -16.56
CA GLU A 229 29.12 -3.95 -15.99
C GLU A 229 28.23 -4.18 -14.75
N LEU A 230 28.47 -3.41 -13.68
CA LEU A 230 27.65 -3.44 -12.48
C LEU A 230 26.49 -2.46 -12.63
N SER A 231 25.24 -2.90 -12.45
CA SER A 231 24.09 -1.98 -12.44
C SER A 231 23.94 -1.32 -11.06
N ASP A 232 23.79 0.00 -11.01
CA ASP A 232 23.44 0.71 -9.77
C ASP A 232 22.00 0.36 -9.34
N GLY A 233 21.83 -0.18 -8.14
CA GLY A 233 20.53 -0.61 -7.62
C GLY A 233 19.57 0.55 -7.33
N ILE A 234 20.08 1.73 -6.96
CA ILE A 234 19.26 2.92 -6.70
C ILE A 234 18.62 3.38 -7.99
N ILE A 235 19.43 3.51 -9.05
CA ILE A 235 18.95 3.93 -10.36
C ILE A 235 17.96 2.89 -10.90
N LYS A 236 18.35 1.61 -10.87
CA LYS A 236 17.59 0.53 -11.50
C LYS A 236 16.23 0.27 -10.86
N ASP A 237 16.16 0.28 -9.53
CA ASP A 237 14.91 -0.07 -8.83
C ASP A 237 14.12 1.16 -8.37
N GLY A 238 14.76 2.33 -8.29
CA GLY A 238 14.15 3.54 -7.73
C GLY A 238 13.95 4.72 -8.71
N LEU A 239 14.87 4.94 -9.66
CA LEU A 239 15.00 6.26 -10.34
C LEU A 239 15.07 6.20 -11.88
N MET A 240 14.70 5.08 -12.51
CA MET A 240 14.93 4.85 -13.96
C MET A 240 14.19 5.82 -14.91
N ASP A 241 13.31 6.69 -14.42
CA ASP A 241 12.57 7.70 -15.20
C ASP A 241 12.72 9.14 -14.64
N GLY A 242 13.96 9.63 -14.56
CA GLY A 242 14.26 10.98 -14.06
C GLY A 242 13.74 12.14 -14.93
N ASN A 243 13.34 11.88 -16.18
CA ASN A 243 12.91 12.91 -17.14
C ASN A 243 11.45 13.35 -16.98
N CYS A 244 10.66 12.67 -16.14
CA CYS A 244 9.26 13.01 -15.91
C CYS A 244 9.04 14.45 -15.43
N ALA A 245 9.95 14.98 -14.60
CA ALA A 245 9.88 16.36 -14.10
C ALA A 245 10.05 17.38 -15.22
N GLU A 246 11.04 17.20 -16.10
CA GLU A 246 11.29 18.07 -17.26
C GLU A 246 10.10 18.10 -18.22
N ASN A 247 9.53 16.93 -18.51
CA ASN A 247 8.34 16.83 -19.35
C ASN A 247 7.14 17.59 -18.77
N THR A 248 7.00 17.56 -17.44
CA THR A 248 5.96 18.30 -16.72
C THR A 248 6.23 19.81 -16.78
N ALA A 249 7.46 20.24 -16.48
CA ALA A 249 7.84 21.65 -16.53
C ALA A 249 7.59 22.24 -17.92
N LYS A 250 8.00 21.54 -18.99
CA LYS A 250 7.76 21.94 -20.38
C LYS A 250 6.27 22.00 -20.71
N LYS A 251 5.48 20.99 -20.31
CA LYS A 251 4.04 20.93 -20.60
C LYS A 251 3.27 22.08 -19.96
N PHE A 252 3.65 22.49 -18.75
CA PHE A 252 2.95 23.52 -17.98
C PHE A 252 3.65 24.89 -18.00
N GLY A 253 4.75 25.05 -18.74
CA GLY A 253 5.47 26.32 -18.86
C GLY A 253 6.13 26.78 -17.55
N ILE A 254 6.61 25.85 -16.72
CA ILE A 254 7.25 26.16 -15.43
C ILE A 254 8.71 26.55 -15.70
N SER A 255 9.05 27.83 -15.51
CA SER A 255 10.40 28.33 -15.80
C SER A 255 11.45 27.82 -14.83
N ARG A 256 12.73 27.87 -15.23
CA ARG A 256 13.87 27.53 -14.36
C ARG A 256 13.91 28.41 -13.12
N GLU A 257 13.67 29.71 -13.28
CA GLU A 257 13.66 30.68 -12.18
C GLU A 257 12.59 30.36 -11.14
N ALA A 258 11.40 29.91 -11.58
CA ALA A 258 10.33 29.50 -10.67
C ALA A 258 10.71 28.24 -9.88
N GLN A 259 11.37 27.26 -10.53
CA GLN A 259 11.88 26.06 -9.86
C GLN A 259 12.98 26.39 -8.84
N ASP A 260 13.93 27.25 -9.22
CA ASP A 260 15.00 27.71 -8.34
C ASP A 260 14.46 28.50 -7.15
N GLN A 261 13.50 29.41 -7.36
CA GLN A 261 12.87 30.16 -6.29
C GLN A 261 12.14 29.23 -5.30
N HIS A 262 11.43 28.22 -5.81
CA HIS A 262 10.78 27.22 -4.97
C HIS A 262 11.79 26.42 -4.14
N ALA A 263 12.91 26.00 -4.74
CA ALA A 263 13.98 25.31 -4.04
C ALA A 263 14.58 26.19 -2.92
N ILE A 264 14.93 27.44 -3.23
CA ILE A 264 15.45 28.41 -2.25
C ILE A 264 14.49 28.58 -1.08
N GLU A 265 13.20 28.75 -1.38
CA GLU A 265 12.17 28.90 -0.35
C GLU A 265 12.03 27.64 0.51
N SER A 266 12.09 26.45 -0.08
CA SER A 266 12.06 25.18 0.64
C SER A 266 13.20 25.08 1.67
N TYR A 267 14.44 25.37 1.26
CA TYR A 267 15.60 25.38 2.18
C TYR A 267 15.44 26.40 3.33
N LYS A 268 14.94 27.61 3.02
CA LYS A 268 14.71 28.64 4.05
C LYS A 268 13.64 28.20 5.06
N ARG A 269 12.52 27.65 4.59
CA ARG A 269 11.44 27.13 5.44
C ARG A 269 11.93 25.98 6.32
N ALA A 270 12.72 25.04 5.77
CA ALA A 270 13.28 23.95 6.54
C ALA A 270 14.24 24.46 7.64
N ALA A 271 15.13 25.40 7.32
CA ALA A 271 16.03 26.00 8.30
C ALA A 271 15.30 26.76 9.41
N GLU A 272 14.25 27.51 9.06
CA GLU A 272 13.40 28.20 10.02
C GLU A 272 12.64 27.23 10.92
N ALA A 273 12.08 26.15 10.37
CA ALA A 273 11.38 25.12 11.13
C ALA A 273 12.30 24.43 12.15
N TRP A 274 13.54 24.11 11.75
CA TRP A 274 14.56 23.59 12.66
C TRP A 274 14.94 24.61 13.74
N LYS A 275 15.21 25.86 13.36
CA LYS A 275 15.52 26.95 14.31
C LYS A 275 14.40 27.17 15.34
N ASN A 276 13.15 27.04 14.92
CA ASN A 276 11.96 27.23 15.76
C ASN A 276 11.56 25.96 16.52
N GLY A 277 12.27 24.84 16.35
CA GLY A 277 12.01 23.59 17.07
C GLY A 277 10.75 22.84 16.65
N VAL A 278 10.24 23.08 15.43
CA VAL A 278 8.99 22.48 14.93
C VAL A 278 9.05 20.94 14.93
N PHE A 279 10.23 20.37 14.66
CA PHE A 279 10.42 18.92 14.54
C PHE A 279 10.71 18.21 15.87
N LYS A 280 10.82 18.95 16.98
CA LYS A 280 11.24 18.41 18.28
C LYS A 280 10.39 17.22 18.74
N GLU A 281 9.10 17.25 18.42
CA GLU A 281 8.15 16.21 18.82
C GLU A 281 8.16 15.00 17.88
N GLU A 282 8.57 15.13 16.61
CA GLU A 282 8.54 14.01 15.66
C GLU A 282 9.86 13.25 15.56
N ILE A 283 10.97 13.80 16.07
CA ILE A 283 12.30 13.18 15.94
C ILE A 283 12.56 12.15 17.03
N VAL A 284 12.94 10.94 16.61
CA VAL A 284 13.57 9.91 17.45
C VAL A 284 15.08 9.95 17.18
N PRO A 285 15.91 10.35 18.16
CA PRO A 285 17.36 10.39 17.99
C PRO A 285 17.94 9.03 17.62
N VAL A 286 18.88 9.03 16.68
CA VAL A 286 19.62 7.84 16.25
C VAL A 286 21.00 7.83 16.90
N ILE A 287 21.31 6.74 17.58
CA ILE A 287 22.56 6.58 18.31
C ILE A 287 23.46 5.60 17.54
N ILE A 288 24.62 6.08 17.09
CA ILE A 288 25.61 5.27 16.39
C ILE A 288 26.84 5.10 17.30
N ASN A 289 27.16 3.84 17.62
CA ASN A 289 28.35 3.48 18.38
C ASN A 289 29.54 3.33 17.42
N ASP A 290 30.47 4.29 17.43
CA ASP A 290 31.71 4.22 16.65
C ASP A 290 32.92 3.97 17.54
N ARG A 291 33.28 2.69 17.69
CA ARG A 291 34.43 2.14 18.43
C ARG A 291 34.58 2.63 19.89
N LYS A 292 34.87 3.91 20.10
CA LYS A 292 35.10 4.58 21.39
C LYS A 292 34.21 5.82 21.62
N LYS A 293 33.38 6.21 20.66
CA LYS A 293 32.50 7.39 20.77
C LYS A 293 31.08 7.04 20.34
N GLN A 294 30.13 7.51 21.14
CA GLN A 294 28.71 7.49 20.81
C GLN A 294 28.40 8.79 20.07
N VAL A 295 27.88 8.67 18.84
CA VAL A 295 27.41 9.81 18.04
C VAL A 295 25.89 9.80 18.10
N VAL A 296 25.31 10.89 18.57
CA VAL A 296 23.86 11.11 18.55
C VAL A 296 23.53 11.95 17.33
N ILE A 297 22.61 11.46 16.51
CA ILE A 297 22.07 12.17 15.35
C ILE A 297 20.60 12.44 15.67
N ASP A 298 20.28 13.71 15.87
CA ASP A 298 18.95 14.20 16.28
C ASP A 298 18.46 15.37 15.41
N GLU A 299 19.14 15.64 14.30
CA GLU A 299 18.83 16.74 13.38
C GLU A 299 19.01 16.32 11.92
N ASP A 300 18.14 16.79 11.04
CA ASP A 300 18.24 16.52 9.60
C ASP A 300 19.53 17.15 9.02
N GLU A 301 20.18 16.44 8.10
CA GLU A 301 21.49 16.84 7.56
C GLU A 301 21.36 17.77 6.33
N GLU A 302 20.40 17.48 5.44
CA GLU A 302 20.38 18.03 4.07
C GLU A 302 20.10 19.54 4.01
N TYR A 303 19.23 20.08 4.87
CA TYR A 303 18.79 21.48 4.76
C TYR A 303 19.92 22.50 4.98
N LYS A 304 21.05 22.06 5.57
CA LYS A 304 22.25 22.88 5.79
C LYS A 304 23.17 22.93 4.57
N ASN A 305 23.03 21.98 3.64
CA ASN A 305 23.94 21.76 2.52
C ASN A 305 23.58 22.57 1.27
N VAL A 306 23.32 23.87 1.44
CA VAL A 306 22.90 24.76 0.34
C VAL A 306 23.84 25.95 0.19
N LYS A 307 24.14 26.30 -1.07
CA LYS A 307 24.81 27.55 -1.46
C LYS A 307 23.84 28.31 -2.35
N PHE A 308 23.04 29.18 -1.75
CA PHE A 308 21.94 29.88 -2.43
C PHE A 308 22.39 30.53 -3.74
N GLU A 309 23.58 31.13 -3.74
CA GLU A 309 24.03 31.94 -4.87
C GLU A 309 24.47 31.09 -6.06
N LYS A 310 24.71 29.79 -5.82
CA LYS A 310 25.05 28.83 -6.86
C LYS A 310 23.83 28.21 -7.52
N ILE A 311 22.64 28.28 -6.93
CA ILE A 311 21.44 27.61 -7.44
C ILE A 311 21.14 28.03 -8.91
N PRO A 312 21.15 29.33 -9.27
CA PRO A 312 20.93 29.76 -10.65
C PRO A 312 22.04 29.33 -11.62
N GLU A 313 23.25 29.04 -11.10
CA GLU A 313 24.42 28.66 -11.91
C GLU A 313 24.51 27.14 -12.17
N LEU A 314 23.67 26.33 -11.50
CA LEU A 314 23.71 24.88 -11.64
C LEU A 314 23.31 24.46 -13.06
N ARG A 315 24.10 23.53 -13.62
CA ARG A 315 23.81 22.92 -14.92
C ARG A 315 22.66 21.91 -14.78
N PRO A 316 21.77 21.82 -15.77
CA PRO A 316 20.80 20.73 -15.85
C PRO A 316 21.47 19.35 -15.78
N VAL A 317 20.82 18.41 -15.09
CA VAL A 317 21.39 17.07 -14.83
C VAL A 317 20.74 15.95 -15.66
N PHE A 318 19.53 16.15 -16.19
CA PHE A 318 18.78 15.11 -16.92
C PHE A 318 18.65 15.39 -18.43
N GLN A 319 18.50 16.65 -18.83
CA GLN A 319 18.45 17.07 -20.23
C GLN A 319 19.45 18.18 -20.43
N LYS A 320 20.10 18.23 -21.61
CA LYS A 320 20.82 19.43 -22.01
C LYS A 320 19.78 20.47 -22.43
N ASP A 321 20.04 21.74 -22.09
CA ASP A 321 19.25 22.89 -22.56
C ASP A 321 19.08 22.89 -24.09
#